data_AF-A0A369K1Z0-F1
#
_entry.id   AF-A0A369K1Z0-F1
#
_cell.length_a   1.000
_cell.length_b   1.000
_cell.length_c   1.000
_cell.angle_alpha   90.00
_cell.angle_beta   90.00
_cell.angle_gamma   90.00
#
_symmetry.space_group_name_H-M   'P 1'
#
loop_
_entity.id
_entity.type
_entity.pdbx_description
1 polymer ?
#
loop_
_entity_poly.entity_id
_entity_poly.type
_entity_poly.pdbx_seq_one_letter_code
_entity_poly.pdbx_strand_id
1 'polypeptide(L)'
;MLSYRAQRLLHLRPIYPGIARNFTQKRSIRPALRGGQNLTERYRRLEKSSRERVELVKEIDDLSASGVAPKIAVAPQAHTETFRGFEIPKEPWPPEDDECCMSNCAICTYDLYEESLDAYRNSVDTLRTSLSALNIPESEWPPNIRPKEKEANTQNNSGRKEAILSAFEEMERQLMKKHQGQTGSGVPDADGLIQYASNTRLVDSPRPRSALDWQGQSAELYHALQWILFSNR
;
A
#
# COMPACT_ATOMS: atom_id res chain seq x y z
N MET A 1 -70.75 34.59 -5.95
CA MET A 1 -70.19 34.26 -4.63
C MET A 1 -70.58 32.83 -4.26
N LEU A 2 -69.56 32.01 -4.06
CA LEU A 2 -69.44 30.79 -3.25
C LEU A 2 -70.59 29.75 -3.18
N SER A 3 -70.19 28.56 -3.64
CA SER A 3 -70.24 27.27 -2.91
C SER A 3 -71.46 26.36 -3.10
N TYR A 4 -71.12 25.06 -3.11
CA TYR A 4 -71.93 23.85 -3.02
C TYR A 4 -72.20 23.10 -4.33
N ARG A 5 -71.26 22.21 -4.66
CA ARG A 5 -71.57 20.93 -5.32
C ARG A 5 -70.76 19.80 -4.67
N ALA A 6 -71.39 19.17 -3.70
CA ALA A 6 -71.04 17.84 -3.21
C ALA A 6 -71.65 16.79 -4.14
N GLN A 7 -70.80 15.99 -4.78
CA GLN A 7 -71.08 14.76 -5.53
C GLN A 7 -69.77 13.95 -5.42
N ARG A 8 -69.71 12.63 -5.27
CA ARG A 8 -70.70 11.57 -5.35
C ARG A 8 -70.06 10.33 -4.68
N LEU A 9 -70.92 9.55 -4.05
CA LEU A 9 -70.67 8.24 -3.46
C LEU A 9 -70.13 7.19 -4.45
N LEU A 10 -69.28 6.32 -3.89
CA LEU A 10 -69.12 4.88 -4.12
C LEU A 10 -68.79 4.40 -5.54
N HIS A 11 -67.62 3.76 -5.70
CA HIS A 11 -67.55 2.45 -6.37
C HIS A 11 -66.34 1.63 -5.88
N LEU A 12 -66.64 0.36 -5.67
CA LEU A 12 -65.83 -0.70 -5.07
C LEU A 12 -64.79 -1.30 -6.02
N ARG A 13 -63.85 -2.04 -5.38
CA ARG A 13 -63.08 -3.24 -5.83
C ARG A 13 -61.67 -2.99 -6.41
N PRO A 14 -60.79 -4.02 -6.49
CA PRO A 14 -60.71 -5.30 -5.77
C PRO A 14 -59.32 -5.53 -5.10
N ILE A 15 -59.25 -6.28 -4.00
CA ILE A 15 -58.66 -7.64 -3.93
C ILE A 15 -57.45 -7.83 -4.86
N TYR A 16 -56.24 -7.83 -4.29
CA TYR A 16 -55.15 -8.65 -4.80
C TYR A 16 -54.60 -9.57 -3.71
N PRO A 17 -54.38 -10.86 -4.03
CA PRO A 17 -54.15 -11.92 -3.08
C PRO A 17 -52.70 -11.92 -2.54
N GLY A 18 -52.59 -12.29 -1.27
CA GLY A 18 -51.32 -12.59 -0.63
C GLY A 18 -50.58 -13.69 -1.37
N ILE A 19 -49.40 -13.36 -1.88
CA ILE A 19 -48.42 -14.34 -2.34
C ILE A 19 -47.69 -14.83 -1.09
N ALA A 20 -48.30 -15.78 -0.38
CA ALA A 20 -47.60 -16.64 0.54
C ALA A 20 -46.63 -17.50 -0.28
N ARG A 21 -45.38 -17.03 -0.44
CA ARG A 21 -44.30 -17.86 -0.97
C ARG A 21 -43.96 -18.89 0.08
N ASN A 22 -44.49 -20.10 -0.10
CA ASN A 22 -44.05 -21.29 0.61
C ASN A 22 -42.55 -21.48 0.38
N PHE A 23 -41.73 -21.03 1.34
CA PHE A 23 -40.31 -21.35 1.42
C PHE A 23 -40.15 -22.75 2.03
N THR A 24 -40.71 -23.77 1.39
CA THR A 24 -40.19 -25.13 1.56
C THR A 24 -38.97 -25.25 0.65
N GLN A 25 -37.88 -24.59 1.03
CA GLN A 25 -36.55 -24.95 0.56
C GLN A 25 -36.28 -26.37 1.08
N LYS A 26 -36.74 -27.36 0.32
CA LYS A 26 -36.05 -28.64 0.23
C LYS A 26 -34.66 -28.27 -0.26
N ARG A 27 -33.72 -28.08 0.67
CA ARG A 27 -32.29 -28.07 0.39
C ARG A 27 -32.02 -29.44 -0.24
N SER A 28 -32.10 -29.49 -1.56
CA SER A 28 -31.47 -30.53 -2.36
C SER A 28 -29.99 -30.40 -2.01
N ILE A 29 -29.56 -31.20 -1.04
CA ILE A 29 -28.17 -31.52 -0.83
C ILE A 29 -27.79 -32.27 -2.10
N ARG A 30 -27.43 -31.51 -3.15
CA ARG A 30 -26.69 -32.09 -4.26
C ARG A 30 -25.42 -32.60 -3.60
N PRO A 31 -25.12 -33.91 -3.62
CA PRO A 31 -23.78 -34.31 -3.26
C PRO A 31 -22.86 -33.51 -4.15
N ALA A 32 -21.91 -32.80 -3.55
CA ALA A 32 -20.77 -32.29 -4.28
C ALA A 32 -20.10 -33.54 -4.85
N LEU A 33 -20.50 -33.93 -6.06
CA LEU A 33 -19.73 -34.77 -6.95
C LEU A 33 -18.46 -33.97 -7.16
N ARG A 34 -17.52 -34.22 -6.25
CA ARG A 34 -16.11 -33.89 -6.30
C ARG A 34 -15.56 -34.73 -7.45
N GLY A 35 -16.02 -34.40 -8.66
CA GLY A 35 -15.63 -35.03 -9.89
C GLY A 35 -14.15 -34.77 -10.01
N GLY A 36 -13.34 -35.80 -9.77
CA GLY A 36 -11.96 -35.78 -10.19
C GLY A 36 -11.97 -35.36 -11.66
N GLN A 37 -11.38 -34.20 -11.95
CA GLN A 37 -11.21 -33.77 -13.32
C GLN A 37 -10.55 -34.95 -14.06
N ASN A 38 -11.15 -35.38 -15.18
CA ASN A 38 -10.60 -36.45 -16.00
C ASN A 38 -9.14 -36.10 -16.33
N LEU A 39 -8.20 -36.78 -15.67
CA LEU A 39 -6.76 -36.47 -15.77
C LEU A 39 -6.30 -36.61 -17.22
N THR A 40 -6.90 -37.53 -17.96
CA THR A 40 -6.70 -37.72 -19.40
C THR A 40 -7.03 -36.47 -20.22
N GLU A 41 -8.14 -35.79 -19.91
CA GLU A 41 -8.56 -34.59 -20.63
C GLU A 41 -7.70 -33.37 -20.26
N ARG A 42 -7.30 -33.29 -18.98
CA ARG A 42 -6.34 -32.28 -18.52
C ARG A 42 -4.98 -32.46 -19.19
N TYR A 43 -4.50 -33.71 -19.30
CA TYR A 43 -3.23 -34.03 -19.95
C TYR A 43 -3.27 -33.68 -21.43
N ARG A 44 -4.33 -34.05 -22.16
CA ARG A 44 -4.52 -33.65 -23.57
C ARG A 44 -4.48 -32.14 -23.77
N ARG A 45 -5.15 -31.37 -22.90
CA ARG A 45 -5.14 -29.91 -22.96
C ARG A 45 -3.73 -29.35 -22.74
N LEU A 46 -3.02 -29.89 -21.75
CA LEU A 46 -1.66 -29.45 -21.44
C LEU A 46 -0.69 -29.76 -22.59
N GLU A 47 -0.77 -30.97 -23.15
CA GLU A 47 0.03 -31.39 -24.31
C GLU A 47 -0.22 -30.48 -25.52
N LYS A 48 -1.48 -30.13 -25.79
CA LYS A 48 -1.85 -29.19 -26.86
C LYS A 48 -1.24 -27.80 -26.62
N SER A 49 -1.40 -27.24 -25.42
CA SER A 49 -0.81 -25.93 -25.08
C SER A 49 0.72 -25.93 -25.14
N SER A 50 1.36 -27.06 -24.82
CA SER A 50 2.82 -27.18 -24.88
C SER A 50 3.32 -27.18 -26.33
N ARG A 51 2.61 -27.84 -27.24
CA ARG A 51 2.95 -27.83 -28.67
C ARG A 51 2.72 -26.46 -29.30
N GLU A 52 1.57 -25.85 -29.02
CA GLU A 52 1.24 -24.50 -29.49
C GLU A 52 2.27 -23.46 -29.00
N ARG A 53 2.72 -23.56 -27.75
CA ARG A 53 3.77 -22.67 -27.22
C ARG A 53 5.09 -22.84 -27.96
N VAL A 54 5.49 -24.08 -28.28
CA VAL A 54 6.73 -24.35 -29.02
C VAL A 54 6.64 -23.78 -30.44
N GLU A 55 5.49 -23.91 -31.10
CA GLU A 55 5.26 -23.33 -32.42
C GLU A 55 5.32 -21.80 -32.39
N LEU A 56 4.69 -21.15 -31.41
CA LEU A 56 4.75 -19.70 -31.24
C LEU A 56 6.17 -19.20 -30.97
N VAL A 57 6.96 -19.92 -30.16
CA VAL A 57 8.37 -19.56 -29.92
C VAL A 57 9.16 -19.64 -31.21
N LYS A 58 8.96 -20.69 -32.01
CA LYS A 58 9.61 -20.82 -33.30
C LYS A 58 9.20 -19.70 -34.27
N GLU A 59 7.91 -19.33 -34.30
CA GLU A 59 7.43 -18.21 -35.10
C GLU A 59 8.08 -16.88 -34.67
N ILE A 60 8.23 -16.65 -33.36
CA ILE A 60 8.94 -15.49 -32.82
C ILE A 60 10.41 -15.49 -33.26
N ASP A 61 11.08 -16.63 -33.20
CA ASP A 61 12.48 -16.77 -33.63
C ASP A 61 12.61 -16.51 -35.15
N ASP A 62 11.73 -17.07 -35.98
CA ASP A 62 11.71 -16.89 -37.43
C ASP A 62 11.43 -15.41 -37.79
N LEU A 63 10.52 -14.73 -37.09
CA LEU A 63 10.25 -13.30 -37.24
C LEU A 63 11.43 -12.43 -36.77
N SER A 64 12.13 -12.83 -35.72
CA SER A 64 13.32 -12.15 -35.24
C SER A 64 14.48 -12.26 -36.23
N ALA A 65 14.65 -13.43 -36.86
CA ALA A 65 15.71 -13.70 -37.85
C ALA A 65 15.46 -13.03 -39.20
N SER A 66 14.19 -12.82 -39.57
CA SER A 66 13.81 -12.13 -40.81
C SER A 66 13.94 -10.60 -40.71
N GLY A 67 14.42 -10.05 -39.59
CA GLY A 67 14.73 -8.63 -39.43
C GLY A 67 13.49 -7.72 -39.40
N VAL A 68 12.30 -8.28 -39.53
CA VAL A 68 11.01 -7.60 -39.35
C VAL A 68 10.64 -7.74 -37.88
N ALA A 69 11.44 -7.12 -37.01
CA ALA A 69 11.07 -7.00 -35.61
C ALA A 69 9.71 -6.28 -35.55
N PRO A 70 8.66 -6.89 -34.98
CA PRO A 70 7.44 -6.15 -34.71
C PRO A 70 7.85 -5.03 -33.76
N LYS A 71 7.75 -3.79 -34.23
CA LYS A 71 7.72 -2.61 -33.36
C LYS A 71 6.48 -2.75 -32.50
N ILE A 72 6.59 -3.52 -31.42
CA ILE A 72 5.79 -3.28 -30.24
C ILE A 72 6.07 -1.82 -29.95
N ALA A 73 5.07 -0.97 -30.15
CA ALA A 73 5.11 0.42 -29.76
C ALA A 73 5.20 0.44 -28.24
N VAL A 74 6.38 0.14 -27.71
CA VAL A 74 6.78 0.53 -26.39
C VAL A 74 6.63 2.04 -26.41
N ALA A 75 5.77 2.57 -25.53
CA ALA A 75 5.64 3.99 -25.28
C ALA A 75 7.04 4.62 -25.28
N PRO A 76 7.21 5.84 -25.84
CA PRO A 76 8.53 6.44 -26.09
C PRO A 76 9.41 6.25 -24.86
N GLN A 77 10.37 5.32 -24.95
CA GLN A 77 11.23 5.02 -23.81
C GLN A 77 11.95 6.31 -23.49
N ALA A 78 11.68 6.83 -22.30
CA ALA A 78 12.20 8.09 -21.84
C ALA A 78 13.73 7.97 -21.71
N HIS A 79 14.46 8.22 -22.81
CA HIS A 79 15.93 8.26 -22.93
C HIS A 79 16.66 7.92 -21.62
N THR A 80 16.93 6.64 -21.37
CA THR A 80 17.68 6.26 -20.17
C THR A 80 19.09 6.82 -20.34
N GLU A 81 19.49 7.74 -19.47
CA GLU A 81 20.83 8.32 -19.53
C GLU A 81 21.83 7.23 -19.12
N THR A 82 22.65 6.79 -20.06
CA THR A 82 23.72 5.82 -19.77
C THR A 82 25.02 6.56 -19.53
N PHE A 83 25.69 6.28 -18.40
CA PHE A 83 27.01 6.79 -18.09
C PHE A 83 27.99 5.63 -17.92
N ARG A 84 29.01 5.58 -18.77
CA ARG A 84 30.06 4.53 -18.75
C ARG A 84 29.49 3.09 -18.79
N GLY A 85 28.34 2.90 -19.43
CA GLY A 85 27.66 1.60 -19.51
C GLY A 85 26.73 1.28 -18.33
N PHE A 86 26.64 2.16 -17.33
CA PHE A 86 25.64 2.10 -16.26
C PHE A 86 24.43 2.95 -16.63
N GLU A 87 23.24 2.43 -16.41
CA GLU A 87 22.00 3.18 -16.53
C GLU A 87 21.84 4.08 -15.31
N ILE A 88 21.68 5.39 -15.53
CA ILE A 88 21.41 6.34 -14.45
C ILE A 88 19.90 6.28 -14.16
N PRO A 89 19.50 5.87 -12.95
CA PRO A 89 18.11 5.92 -12.53
C PRO A 89 17.59 7.36 -12.61
N LYS A 90 16.35 7.55 -13.05
CA LYS A 90 15.70 8.87 -13.02
C LYS A 90 14.93 9.01 -11.71
N GLU A 91 14.99 10.22 -11.14
CA GLU A 91 14.20 10.54 -9.97
C GLU A 91 12.70 10.49 -10.33
N PRO A 92 11.87 9.80 -9.53
CA PRO A 92 10.43 9.77 -9.76
C PRO A 92 9.86 11.18 -9.62
N TRP A 93 8.84 11.48 -10.43
CA TRP A 93 8.15 12.77 -10.33
C TRP A 93 7.16 12.74 -9.16
N PRO A 94 7.07 13.80 -8.34
CA PRO A 94 6.08 13.86 -7.28
C PRO A 94 4.67 13.85 -7.87
N PRO A 95 3.73 13.11 -7.26
CA PRO A 95 2.34 13.11 -7.71
C PRO A 95 1.70 14.48 -7.49
N GLU A 96 0.68 14.80 -8.29
CA GLU A 96 -0.12 16.01 -8.10
C GLU A 96 -1.08 15.84 -6.90
N ASP A 97 -1.45 16.94 -6.25
CA ASP A 97 -2.32 16.93 -5.06
C ASP A 97 -3.68 16.27 -5.32
N ASP A 98 -4.18 16.36 -6.56
CA ASP A 98 -5.48 15.82 -6.99
C ASP A 98 -5.45 14.29 -7.23
N GLU A 99 -4.26 13.67 -7.30
CA GLU A 99 -4.12 12.22 -7.47
C GLU A 99 -4.28 11.46 -6.14
N CYS A 100 -4.20 12.17 -5.02
CA CYS A 100 -4.45 11.59 -3.71
C CYS A 100 -5.95 11.36 -3.53
N CYS A 101 -6.39 10.12 -3.76
CA CYS A 101 -7.73 9.63 -3.46
C CYS A 101 -8.12 9.98 -2.00
N MET A 102 -8.80 11.11 -1.81
CA MET A 102 -9.31 11.57 -0.51
C MET A 102 -10.36 10.63 0.12
N SER A 103 -10.73 9.54 -0.58
CA SER A 103 -11.68 8.52 -0.13
C SER A 103 -10.96 7.25 0.33
N ASN A 104 -10.23 7.33 1.44
CA ASN A 104 -9.71 6.19 2.22
C ASN A 104 -9.25 4.98 1.37
N CYS A 105 -8.53 5.25 0.27
CA CYS A 105 -7.96 4.21 -0.58
C CYS A 105 -6.94 3.41 0.24
N ALA A 106 -6.84 2.09 -0.02
CA ALA A 106 -5.97 1.21 0.77
C ALA A 106 -4.46 1.50 0.60
N ILE A 107 -4.08 2.17 -0.49
CA ILE A 107 -2.72 2.62 -0.81
C ILE A 107 -2.82 4.08 -1.24
N CYS A 108 -2.02 4.95 -0.62
CA CYS A 108 -1.91 6.35 -1.02
C CYS A 108 -0.87 6.49 -2.14
N THR A 109 -1.12 7.37 -3.11
CA THR A 109 -0.15 7.67 -4.18
C THR A 109 1.15 8.23 -3.61
N TYR A 110 1.07 8.98 -2.50
CA TYR A 110 2.24 9.45 -1.78
C TYR A 110 3.07 8.31 -1.19
N ASP A 111 2.45 7.24 -0.70
CA ASP A 111 3.18 6.07 -0.18
C ASP A 111 3.95 5.37 -1.31
N LEU A 112 3.32 5.22 -2.48
CA LEU A 112 3.98 4.67 -3.68
C LEU A 112 5.13 5.57 -4.14
N TYR A 113 4.95 6.88 -4.08
CA TYR A 113 6.00 7.84 -4.40
C TYR A 113 7.17 7.73 -3.43
N GLU A 114 6.92 7.64 -2.12
CA GLU A 114 7.96 7.44 -1.11
C GLU A 114 8.72 6.12 -1.33
N GLU A 115 8.02 5.02 -1.59
CA GLU A 115 8.63 3.73 -1.93
C GLU A 115 9.51 3.86 -3.19
N SER A 116 9.02 4.55 -4.22
CA SER A 116 9.78 4.79 -5.45
C SER A 116 11.01 5.67 -5.23
N LEU A 117 10.94 6.66 -4.33
CA LEU A 117 12.06 7.49 -3.93
C LEU A 117 13.12 6.69 -3.20
N ASP A 118 12.72 5.78 -2.31
CA ASP A 118 13.64 4.92 -1.60
C ASP A 118 14.31 3.92 -2.53
N ALA A 119 13.56 3.32 -3.47
CA ALA A 119 14.12 2.50 -4.53
C ALA A 119 15.13 3.29 -5.39
N TYR A 120 14.81 4.53 -5.76
CA TYR A 120 15.72 5.43 -6.47
C TYR A 120 17.00 5.68 -5.68
N ARG A 121 16.92 6.05 -4.39
CA ARG A 121 18.09 6.28 -3.53
C ARG A 121 18.98 5.04 -3.45
N ASN A 122 18.38 3.88 -3.24
CA ASN A 122 19.10 2.60 -3.19
C ASN A 122 19.82 2.31 -4.51
N SER A 123 19.16 2.55 -5.65
CA SER A 123 19.76 2.35 -6.98
C SER A 123 20.90 3.33 -7.27
N VAL A 124 20.81 4.57 -6.79
CA VAL A 124 21.91 5.54 -6.90
C VAL A 124 23.08 5.12 -6.03
N ASP A 125 22.85 4.62 -4.81
CA ASP A 125 23.92 4.18 -3.92
C ASP A 125 24.63 2.92 -4.46
N THR A 126 23.90 1.97 -5.04
CA THR A 126 24.51 0.83 -5.74
C THR A 126 25.33 1.29 -6.95
N LEU A 127 24.87 2.30 -7.70
CA LEU A 127 25.63 2.89 -8.80
C LEU A 127 26.89 3.61 -8.31
N ARG A 128 26.82 4.36 -7.20
CA ARG A 128 27.99 5.01 -6.60
C ARG A 128 29.03 3.99 -6.18
N THR A 129 28.60 2.89 -5.55
CA THR A 129 29.52 1.81 -5.14
C THR A 129 30.15 1.09 -6.34
N SER A 130 29.42 0.92 -7.46
CA SER A 130 30.01 0.34 -8.67
C SER A 130 31.00 1.29 -9.35
N LEU A 131 30.70 2.60 -9.43
CA LEU A 131 31.62 3.60 -9.98
C LEU A 131 32.88 3.77 -9.12
N SER A 132 32.75 3.73 -7.79
CA SER A 132 33.89 3.81 -6.88
C SER A 132 34.75 2.55 -6.95
N ALA A 133 34.15 1.37 -7.14
CA ALA A 133 34.90 0.13 -7.38
C ALA A 133 35.73 0.18 -8.69
N LEU A 134 35.28 0.96 -9.69
CA LEU A 134 36.02 1.24 -10.92
C LEU A 134 37.04 2.38 -10.79
N ASN A 135 37.23 2.94 -9.59
CA ASN A 135 38.11 4.09 -9.30
C ASN A 135 37.81 5.33 -10.16
N ILE A 136 36.54 5.58 -10.49
CA ILE A 136 36.13 6.77 -11.24
C ILE A 136 35.96 7.93 -10.25
N PRO A 137 36.68 9.05 -10.40
CA PRO A 137 36.60 10.17 -9.46
C PRO A 137 35.21 10.83 -9.46
N GLU A 138 34.75 11.25 -8.28
CA GLU A 138 33.41 11.84 -8.08
C GLU A 138 33.17 13.12 -8.89
N SER A 139 34.24 13.83 -9.28
CA SER A 139 34.18 15.02 -10.13
C SER A 139 33.67 14.75 -11.54
N GLU A 140 33.80 13.51 -12.03
CA GLU A 140 33.30 13.09 -13.34
C GLU A 140 31.83 12.65 -13.29
N TRP A 141 31.28 12.42 -12.11
CA TRP A 141 29.94 11.88 -11.98
C TRP A 141 28.90 12.92 -12.43
N PRO A 142 27.76 12.53 -13.01
CA PRO A 142 26.66 13.45 -13.30
C PRO A 142 26.16 14.19 -12.05
N PRO A 143 25.69 15.45 -12.16
CA PRO A 143 25.28 16.26 -11.02
C PRO A 143 24.14 15.64 -10.20
N ASN A 144 23.29 14.82 -10.83
CA ASN A 144 22.15 14.17 -10.18
C ASN A 144 22.58 13.06 -9.22
N ILE A 145 23.68 12.36 -9.51
CA ILE A 145 24.18 11.26 -8.68
C ILE A 145 25.33 11.67 -7.76
N ARG A 146 25.94 12.85 -7.96
CA ARG A 146 26.95 13.36 -7.04
C ARG A 146 26.40 13.38 -5.62
N PRO A 147 27.20 13.00 -4.61
CA PRO A 147 26.82 13.29 -3.24
C PRO A 147 26.72 14.82 -3.13
N LYS A 148 25.49 15.35 -3.09
CA LYS A 148 25.27 16.74 -2.71
C LYS A 148 25.81 16.82 -1.29
N GLU A 149 26.95 17.48 -1.11
CA GLU A 149 27.56 17.72 0.19
C GLU A 149 26.45 18.21 1.12
N LYS A 150 26.04 17.35 2.06
CA LYS A 150 25.00 17.65 3.05
C LYS A 150 25.46 18.74 4.04
N GLU A 151 26.67 19.26 3.87
CA GLU A 151 27.42 20.02 4.86
C GLU A 151 26.88 21.43 5.09
N ALA A 152 26.28 22.09 4.10
CA ALA A 152 25.82 23.48 4.29
C ALA A 152 24.50 23.62 5.09
N ASN A 153 23.70 22.55 5.24
CA ASN A 153 22.38 22.64 5.90
C ASN A 153 22.28 21.85 7.21
N THR A 154 23.19 20.92 7.50
CA THR A 154 23.16 20.17 8.76
C THR A 154 23.58 21.01 9.97
N GLN A 155 24.55 21.92 9.84
CA GLN A 155 24.98 22.79 10.94
C GLN A 155 23.87 23.75 11.39
N ASN A 156 23.19 24.42 10.45
CA ASN A 156 22.07 25.33 10.76
C ASN A 156 20.85 24.60 11.34
N ASN A 157 20.62 23.35 10.93
CA ASN A 157 19.48 22.57 11.40
C ASN A 157 19.75 21.93 12.78
N SER A 158 21.01 21.59 13.11
CA SER A 158 21.35 21.10 14.45
C SER A 158 21.09 22.16 15.53
N GLY A 159 21.53 23.41 15.34
CA GLY A 159 21.29 24.48 16.30
C GLY A 159 19.81 24.84 16.47
N ARG A 160 19.00 24.75 15.39
CA ARG A 160 17.54 24.90 15.49
C ARG A 160 16.90 23.76 16.27
N LYS A 161 17.33 22.52 16.05
CA LYS A 161 16.84 21.36 16.79
C LYS A 161 17.19 21.44 18.27
N GLU A 162 18.42 21.85 18.60
CA GLU A 162 18.85 22.08 19.98
C GLU A 162 18.03 23.17 20.67
N ALA A 163 17.78 24.30 19.99
CA ALA A 163 16.93 25.37 20.52
C ALA A 163 15.49 24.89 20.77
N ILE A 164 14.93 24.08 19.86
CA ILE A 164 13.59 23.49 20.03
C ILE A 164 13.58 22.53 21.22
N LEU A 165 14.55 21.62 21.33
CA LEU A 165 14.62 20.65 22.43
C LEU A 165 14.79 21.35 23.79
N SER A 166 15.62 22.40 23.84
CA SER A 166 15.79 23.23 25.04
C SER A 166 14.50 23.94 25.44
N ALA A 167 13.72 24.44 24.48
CA ALA A 167 12.45 25.10 24.76
C ALA A 167 11.40 24.13 25.33
N PHE A 168 11.36 22.89 24.83
CA PHE A 168 10.50 21.85 25.37
C PHE A 168 10.89 21.45 26.80
N GLU A 169 12.18 21.29 27.09
CA GLU A 169 12.66 20.96 28.44
C GLU A 169 12.30 22.06 29.46
N GLU A 170 12.42 23.33 29.09
CA GLU A 170 11.98 24.44 29.95
C GLU A 170 10.47 24.44 30.19
N MET A 171 9.69 24.16 29.16
CA MET A 171 8.23 24.07 29.27
C MET A 171 7.81 22.93 30.21
N GLU A 172 8.45 21.77 30.14
CA GLU A 172 8.19 20.65 31.05
C GLU A 172 8.53 20.99 32.50
N ARG A 173 9.67 21.66 32.74
CA ARG A 173 10.03 22.16 34.08
C ARG A 173 9.00 23.15 34.63
N GLN A 174 8.46 24.02 33.79
CA GLN A 174 7.42 24.96 34.20
C GLN A 174 6.10 24.25 34.54
N LEU A 175 5.71 23.23 33.76
CA LEU A 175 4.50 22.45 34.02
C LEU A 175 4.60 21.66 35.32
N MET A 176 5.75 21.04 35.62
CA MET A 176 5.93 20.32 36.89
C MET A 176 5.83 21.24 38.12
N LYS A 177 6.41 22.45 38.05
CA LYS A 177 6.29 23.46 39.11
C LYS A 177 4.84 23.90 39.35
N LYS A 178 4.06 24.08 38.26
CA LYS A 178 2.63 24.42 38.37
C LYS A 178 1.81 23.29 38.99
N HIS A 179 2.07 22.04 38.60
CA HIS A 179 1.38 20.88 39.18
C HIS A 179 1.63 20.73 40.69
N GLN A 180 2.86 20.93 41.15
CA GLN A 180 3.19 20.87 42.58
C GLN A 180 2.55 22.00 43.39
N GLY A 181 2.44 23.20 42.80
CA GLY A 181 1.74 24.33 43.43
C GLY A 181 0.23 24.13 43.51
N GLN A 182 -0.40 23.53 42.48
CA GLN A 182 -1.84 23.26 42.47
C GLN A 182 -2.27 22.19 43.47
N THR A 183 -1.41 21.22 43.77
CA THR A 183 -1.70 20.21 44.80
C THR A 183 -1.58 20.73 46.24
N GLY A 184 -1.04 21.94 46.45
CA GLY A 184 -0.78 22.52 47.78
C GLY A 184 -1.66 23.70 48.19
N SER A 185 -2.41 24.32 47.28
CA SER A 185 -3.26 25.48 47.59
C SER A 185 -4.66 25.31 47.00
N GLY A 186 -5.50 24.57 47.71
CA GLY A 186 -6.90 24.39 47.38
C GLY A 186 -7.53 23.37 48.29
N VAL A 187 -7.90 23.79 49.50
CA VAL A 187 -8.97 23.13 50.26
C VAL A 187 -10.20 23.16 49.35
N PRO A 188 -10.77 22.01 48.92
CA PRO A 188 -12.09 22.02 48.33
C PRO A 188 -13.08 22.08 49.49
N ASP A 189 -13.64 23.26 49.73
CA ASP A 189 -14.92 23.33 50.41
C ASP A 189 -15.91 22.47 49.62
N ALA A 190 -16.44 21.47 50.31
CA ALA A 190 -17.48 20.60 49.81
C ALA A 190 -18.76 21.43 49.64
N ASP A 191 -18.97 21.98 48.44
CA ASP A 191 -20.28 22.29 47.84
C ASP A 191 -20.04 23.09 46.54
N GLY A 192 -19.82 22.36 45.43
CA GLY A 192 -19.47 23.00 44.16
C GLY A 192 -19.52 22.03 42.99
N LEU A 193 -20.71 21.56 42.71
CA LEU A 193 -21.08 20.69 41.61
C LEU A 193 -20.69 21.28 40.22
N ILE A 194 -20.27 20.39 39.31
CA ILE A 194 -20.49 20.40 37.83
C ILE A 194 -19.31 20.75 36.88
N GLN A 195 -19.10 19.78 35.98
CA GLN A 195 -18.51 19.81 34.63
C GLN A 195 -17.02 20.07 34.53
N TYR A 196 -16.20 19.02 34.37
CA TYR A 196 -15.33 18.77 33.19
C TYR A 196 -14.89 17.29 33.08
N ALA A 197 -15.62 16.35 33.69
CA ALA A 197 -15.31 14.93 33.65
C ALA A 197 -16.20 14.19 32.66
N SER A 198 -15.97 14.38 31.35
CA SER A 198 -16.48 13.48 30.30
C SER A 198 -15.93 13.83 28.92
N ASN A 199 -14.61 13.71 28.72
CA ASN A 199 -14.10 13.46 27.36
C ASN A 199 -12.75 12.74 27.34
N THR A 200 -12.57 11.76 28.22
CA THR A 200 -11.63 10.67 27.93
C THR A 200 -12.42 9.59 27.20
N ARG A 201 -12.47 9.68 25.87
CA ARG A 201 -12.65 8.48 25.06
C ARG A 201 -11.55 7.53 25.49
N LEU A 202 -11.94 6.42 26.10
CA LEU A 202 -11.17 5.18 26.16
C LEU A 202 -10.66 4.90 24.75
N VAL A 203 -9.44 5.36 24.46
CA VAL A 203 -8.66 4.83 23.36
C VAL A 203 -8.19 3.49 23.88
N ASP A 204 -8.81 2.42 23.36
CA ASP A 204 -8.35 1.05 23.53
C ASP A 204 -6.84 1.04 23.30
N SER A 205 -6.09 0.84 24.38
CA SER A 205 -4.66 0.58 24.28
C SER A 205 -4.49 -0.73 23.51
N PRO A 206 -3.70 -0.78 22.43
CA PRO A 206 -3.38 -2.05 21.80
C PRO A 206 -2.68 -2.92 22.84
N ARG A 207 -3.29 -4.07 23.13
CA ARG A 207 -2.74 -5.09 24.02
C ARG A 207 -1.28 -5.34 23.63
N PRO A 208 -0.34 -5.42 24.58
CA PRO A 208 1.02 -5.89 24.28
C PRO A 208 0.90 -7.30 23.70
N ARG A 209 1.31 -7.46 22.45
CA ARG A 209 1.47 -8.79 21.83
C ARG A 209 2.43 -9.56 22.70
N SER A 210 1.94 -10.64 23.28
CA SER A 210 2.72 -11.62 24.00
C SER A 210 3.90 -12.04 23.13
N ALA A 211 5.10 -11.83 23.63
CA ALA A 211 6.30 -12.48 23.16
C ALA A 211 6.17 -13.98 23.46
N LEU A 212 5.73 -14.77 22.46
CA LEU A 212 6.07 -16.18 22.26
C LEU A 212 5.22 -16.71 21.10
N ASP A 213 5.74 -16.63 19.87
CA ASP A 213 5.46 -17.68 18.88
C ASP A 213 6.59 -17.73 17.84
N TRP A 214 7.71 -18.32 18.25
CA TRP A 214 8.88 -18.58 17.40
C TRP A 214 8.74 -19.88 16.58
N GLN A 215 7.57 -20.55 16.61
CA GLN A 215 7.43 -21.88 16.04
C GLN A 215 6.81 -21.91 14.63
N GLY A 216 6.36 -20.77 14.10
CA GLY A 216 5.77 -20.66 12.76
C GLY A 216 6.73 -20.30 11.62
N GLN A 217 7.92 -19.75 11.91
CA GLN A 217 8.83 -19.23 10.86
C GLN A 217 9.70 -20.32 10.18
N SER A 218 9.84 -21.50 10.77
CA SER A 218 10.64 -22.57 10.16
C SER A 218 9.91 -23.26 9.01
N ALA A 219 8.58 -23.38 9.05
CA ALA A 219 7.80 -24.06 8.01
C ALA A 219 7.85 -23.32 6.66
N GLU A 220 7.83 -21.98 6.68
CA GLU A 220 7.95 -21.12 5.50
C GLU A 220 9.34 -21.23 4.84
N LEU A 221 10.40 -21.30 5.65
CA LEU A 221 11.77 -21.46 5.16
C LEU A 221 12.01 -22.84 4.51
N TYR A 222 11.42 -23.91 5.05
CA TYR A 222 11.51 -25.23 4.42
C TYR A 222 10.78 -25.28 3.08
N HIS A 223 9.64 -24.57 2.96
CA HIS A 223 8.93 -24.48 1.68
C HIS A 223 9.71 -23.66 0.64
N ALA A 224 10.34 -22.56 1.04
CA ALA A 224 11.18 -21.74 0.16
C ALA A 224 12.42 -22.50 -0.34
N LEU A 225 13.09 -23.24 0.56
CA LEU A 225 14.24 -24.09 0.19
C LEU A 225 13.85 -25.27 -0.71
N GLN A 226 12.64 -25.83 -0.53
CA GLN A 226 12.14 -26.90 -1.39
C GLN A 226 11.93 -26.44 -2.84
N TRP A 227 11.50 -25.20 -3.08
CA TRP A 227 11.40 -24.66 -4.44
C TRP A 227 12.77 -24.45 -5.09
N ILE A 228 13.76 -23.96 -4.34
CA ILE A 228 15.11 -23.72 -4.88
C ILE A 228 15.80 -25.03 -5.27
N LEU A 229 15.60 -26.11 -4.51
CA LEU A 229 16.27 -27.39 -4.75
C LEU A 229 15.57 -28.27 -5.81
N PHE A 230 14.27 -28.09 -6.08
CA PHE A 230 13.52 -28.90 -7.05
C PHE A 230 13.19 -28.21 -8.37
N SER A 231 13.49 -26.91 -8.54
CA SER A 231 13.28 -26.20 -9.82
C SER A 231 14.32 -26.49 -10.90
N ASN A 232 15.28 -27.40 -10.67
CA ASN A 232 16.37 -27.68 -11.60
C ASN A 232 16.50 -29.16 -12.01
N ARG A 233 15.35 -29.85 -12.16
CA ARG A 233 15.30 -31.20 -12.72
C ARG A 233 14.11 -31.41 -13.64
#